data_AF-A0A817L1D5-F1
#
_entry.id   AF-A0A817L1D5-F1
#
_cell.length_a   1.000
_cell.length_b   1.000
_cell.length_c   1.000
_cell.angle_alpha   90.00
_cell.angle_beta   90.00
_cell.angle_gamma   90.00
#
_symmetry.space_group_name_H-M   'P 1'
#
loop_
_entity.id
_entity.type
_entity.pdbx_description
1 polymer ?
#
loop_
_entity_poly.entity_id
_entity_poly.type
_entity_poly.pdbx_seq_one_letter_code
_entity_poly.pdbx_strand_id
1 'polypeptide(L)'
;MFGPDICGYSTKKVHVIFTYKGKNLLIKKEIKCKDDEFTHLYTLILNPDNTYEVRIDTEKVESGKLEEDWDFTVPKRIPDPNANKPPPQSIFCSCLTEN
;
A
#
# COMPACT_ATOMS: atom_id res chain seq x y z
N MET A 1 5.07 -5.50 -13.93
CA MET A 1 3.97 -4.92 -14.74
C MET A 1 3.80 -3.47 -14.34
N PHE A 2 3.71 -2.56 -15.30
CA PHE A 2 3.53 -1.13 -15.04
C PHE A 2 2.53 -0.56 -16.05
N GLY A 3 1.54 0.21 -15.57
CA GLY A 3 0.60 0.91 -16.43
C GLY A 3 -0.74 1.25 -15.76
N PRO A 4 -1.54 2.15 -16.37
CA PRO A 4 -2.89 2.45 -15.90
C PRO A 4 -3.83 1.26 -16.09
N ASP A 5 -4.73 1.06 -15.13
CA ASP A 5 -5.82 0.09 -15.19
C ASP A 5 -7.13 0.76 -14.76
N ILE A 6 -8.08 0.71 -15.67
CA ILE A 6 -9.40 1.33 -15.55
C ILE A 6 -10.44 0.23 -15.74
N CYS A 7 -11.11 -0.12 -14.65
CA CYS A 7 -12.23 -1.06 -14.66
C CYS A 7 -13.44 -0.39 -13.98
N GLY A 8 -14.32 0.18 -14.82
CA GLY A 8 -15.54 0.86 -14.39
C GLY A 8 -15.27 2.10 -13.55
N TYR A 9 -16.15 2.35 -12.56
CA TYR A 9 -16.06 3.51 -11.68
C TYR A 9 -15.20 3.27 -10.42
N SER A 10 -14.95 2.01 -10.06
CA SER A 10 -14.33 1.64 -8.79
C SER A 10 -12.81 1.48 -8.88
N THR A 11 -12.29 1.07 -10.03
CA THR A 11 -10.85 0.80 -10.20
C THR A 11 -10.29 1.73 -11.25
N LYS A 12 -9.54 2.74 -10.79
CA LYS A 12 -8.83 3.71 -11.64
C LYS A 12 -7.47 3.99 -11.03
N LYS A 13 -6.52 3.10 -11.27
CA LYS A 13 -5.20 3.18 -10.65
C LYS A 13 -4.09 2.74 -11.57
N VAL A 14 -2.88 3.23 -11.32
CA VAL A 14 -1.66 2.75 -11.96
C VAL A 14 -1.17 1.54 -11.19
N HIS A 15 -1.06 0.40 -11.86
CA HIS A 15 -0.41 -0.76 -11.28
C HIS A 15 1.10 -0.63 -11.41
N VAL A 16 1.78 -0.90 -10.30
CA VAL A 16 3.22 -1.07 -10.24
C VAL A 16 3.49 -2.39 -9.53
N ILE A 17 3.72 -3.44 -10.31
CA ILE A 17 3.86 -4.80 -9.82
C ILE A 17 5.28 -5.30 -10.08
N PHE A 18 5.96 -5.69 -9.01
CA PHE A 18 7.26 -6.36 -9.09
C PHE A 18 7.09 -7.86 -8.90
N THR A 19 7.83 -8.65 -9.68
CA THR A 19 7.92 -10.09 -9.47
C THR A 19 9.18 -10.38 -8.66
N TYR A 20 9.01 -10.95 -7.47
CA TYR A 20 10.12 -11.31 -6.59
C TYR A 20 9.88 -12.71 -6.02
N LYS A 21 10.89 -13.59 -6.11
CA LYS A 21 10.82 -14.99 -5.64
C LYS A 21 9.56 -15.74 -6.14
N GLY A 22 9.18 -15.52 -7.40
CA GLY A 22 8.01 -16.16 -8.02
C GLY A 22 6.65 -15.64 -7.54
N LYS A 23 6.62 -14.55 -6.76
CA LYS A 23 5.38 -13.88 -6.33
C LYS A 23 5.28 -12.49 -6.97
N ASN A 24 4.06 -12.09 -7.30
CA ASN A 24 3.75 -10.75 -7.78
C ASN A 24 3.41 -9.86 -6.58
N LEU A 25 4.22 -8.85 -6.35
CA LEU A 25 4.07 -7.87 -5.27
C LEU A 25 3.41 -6.63 -5.84
N LEU A 26 2.21 -6.34 -5.34
CA LEU A 26 1.48 -5.12 -5.68
C LEU A 26 1.96 -3.99 -4.77
N ILE A 27 1.99 -2.78 -5.31
CA ILE A 27 2.25 -1.57 -4.53
C ILE A 27 1.15 -1.39 -3.47
N LYS A 28 1.54 -1.02 -2.25
CA LYS A 28 0.59 -0.73 -1.16
C LYS A 28 -0.15 0.58 -1.36
N LYS A 29 0.51 1.56 -1.98
CA LYS A 29 -0.04 2.87 -2.28
C LYS A 29 -0.97 2.82 -3.48
N GLU A 30 -2.03 3.63 -3.43
CA GLU A 30 -2.95 3.79 -4.54
C GLU A 30 -2.54 5.02 -5.37
N ILE A 31 -2.02 4.78 -6.57
CA ILE A 31 -1.66 5.84 -7.51
C ILE A 31 -2.81 6.02 -8.49
N LYS A 32 -3.47 7.18 -8.47
CA LYS A 32 -4.57 7.47 -9.40
C LYS A 32 -4.06 7.61 -10.83
N CYS A 33 -4.75 6.97 -11.77
CA CYS A 33 -4.51 7.21 -13.19
C CYS A 33 -5.33 8.40 -13.69
N LYS A 34 -4.93 8.96 -14.83
CA LYS A 34 -5.76 9.91 -15.58
C LYS A 34 -6.85 9.13 -16.31
N ASP A 35 -8.06 9.67 -16.34
CA ASP A 35 -9.27 9.02 -16.87
C ASP A 35 -10.00 9.87 -17.93
N ASP A 36 -9.29 10.83 -18.52
CA ASP A 36 -9.77 11.62 -19.65
C ASP A 36 -9.42 10.96 -21.00
N GLU A 37 -9.81 11.61 -22.11
CA GLU A 37 -9.64 11.08 -23.48
C GLU A 37 -8.28 11.45 -24.11
N PHE A 38 -7.37 12.11 -23.38
CA PHE A 38 -6.07 12.52 -23.89
C PHE A 38 -5.01 11.42 -23.73
N THR A 39 -3.93 11.59 -24.50
CA THR A 39 -2.75 10.73 -24.38
C THR A 39 -1.92 11.18 -23.19
N HIS A 40 -1.73 10.29 -22.21
CA HIS A 40 -0.89 10.53 -21.04
C HIS A 40 0.40 9.71 -21.07
N LEU A 41 1.49 10.30 -20.61
CA LEU A 41 2.79 9.65 -20.50
C LEU A 41 3.02 9.12 -19.09
N TYR A 42 3.14 7.80 -18.95
CA TYR A 42 3.45 7.15 -17.67
C TYR A 42 4.91 6.72 -17.63
N THR A 43 5.64 7.17 -16.61
CA THR A 43 7.07 6.84 -16.43
C THR A 43 7.30 6.23 -15.07
N LEU A 44 7.98 5.10 -15.02
CA LEU A 44 8.51 4.51 -13.79
C LEU A 44 10.03 4.61 -13.82
N ILE A 45 10.60 5.25 -12.80
CA ILE A 45 12.04 5.37 -12.59
C ILE A 45 12.41 4.48 -11.40
N LEU A 46 13.39 3.61 -11.59
CA LEU A 46 13.93 2.75 -10.55
C LEU A 46 15.41 3.06 -10.39
N ASN A 47 15.80 3.42 -9.18
CA ASN A 47 17.16 3.76 -8.85
C ASN A 47 17.87 2.56 -8.19
N PRO A 48 19.19 2.43 -8.37
CA PRO A 48 19.98 1.36 -7.75
C PRO A 48 20.09 1.48 -6.22
N ASP A 49 19.67 2.62 -5.64
CA ASP A 49 19.63 2.86 -4.19
C ASP A 49 18.31 2.35 -3.54
N ASN A 50 17.56 1.51 -4.24
CA ASN A 50 16.25 0.97 -3.84
C ASN A 50 15.14 2.03 -3.70
N THR A 51 15.28 3.18 -4.35
CA THR A 51 14.19 4.16 -4.49
C THR A 51 13.47 4.04 -5.82
N TYR A 52 12.22 4.50 -5.84
CA TYR A 52 11.41 4.56 -7.05
C TYR A 52 10.71 5.91 -7.17
N GLU A 53 10.35 6.24 -8.40
CA GLU A 53 9.54 7.41 -8.72
C GLU A 53 8.57 7.07 -9.85
N VAL A 54 7.31 7.47 -9.70
CA VAL A 54 6.28 7.39 -10.75
C VAL A 54 5.96 8.80 -11.21
N ARG A 55 5.97 8.99 -12.52
CA ARG A 55 5.56 10.24 -13.17
C ARG A 55 4.38 10.01 -14.09
N ILE A 56 3.51 11.01 -14.15
CA ILE A 56 2.43 11.12 -15.13
C ILE A 56 2.61 12.48 -15.81
N ASP A 57 2.68 12.49 -17.14
CA ASP A 57 2.89 13.69 -17.95
C ASP A 57 4.12 14.49 -17.51
N THR A 58 5.22 13.77 -17.22
CA THR A 58 6.50 14.27 -16.69
C THR A 58 6.46 14.86 -15.28
N GLU A 59 5.29 14.95 -14.64
CA GLU A 59 5.14 15.37 -13.25
C GLU A 59 5.30 14.20 -12.29
N LYS A 60 6.02 14.41 -11.19
CA LYS A 60 6.20 13.41 -10.14
C LYS A 60 4.90 13.26 -9.33
N VAL A 61 4.27 12.10 -9.42
CA VAL A 61 3.02 11.80 -8.70
C VAL A 61 3.25 10.93 -7.46
N GLU A 62 4.30 10.11 -7.46
CA GLU A 62 4.65 9.25 -6.33
C GLU A 62 6.16 8.99 -6.29
N SER A 63 6.72 8.85 -5.09
CA SER A 63 8.13 8.48 -4.90
C SER A 63 8.36 7.91 -3.51
N GLY A 64 9.27 6.96 -3.40
CA GLY A 64 9.58 6.35 -2.11
C GLY A 64 10.65 5.28 -2.19
N LYS A 65 10.68 4.43 -1.16
CA LYS A 65 11.56 3.25 -1.10
C LYS A 65 10.78 1.99 -1.44
N LEU A 66 11.41 1.11 -2.20
CA LEU A 66 10.84 -0.17 -2.61
C LEU A 66 10.46 -1.06 -1.42
N GLU A 67 11.28 -1.09 -0.37
CA GLU A 67 11.05 -1.94 0.82
C GLU A 67 9.86 -1.49 1.69
N GLU A 68 9.49 -0.22 1.62
CA GLU A 68 8.39 0.34 2.41
C GLU A 68 7.04 0.10 1.70
N ASP A 69 7.04 0.32 0.38
CA ASP A 69 5.83 0.32 -0.44
C ASP A 69 5.48 -1.04 -1.07
N TRP A 70 6.37 -2.04 -0.97
CA TRP A 70 6.12 -3.44 -1.37
C TRP A 70 6.64 -4.43 -0.31
N ASP A 71 6.03 -5.61 -0.27
CA ASP A 71 6.39 -6.69 0.66
C ASP A 71 7.48 -7.61 0.09
N PHE A 72 8.68 -7.06 -0.14
CA PHE A 72 9.84 -7.83 -0.61
C PHE A 72 10.37 -8.81 0.45
N THR A 73 10.31 -8.42 1.72
CA THR A 73 10.79 -9.22 2.86
C THR A 73 9.65 -9.73 3.71
N VAL A 74 9.82 -10.92 4.28
CA VAL A 74 8.94 -11.41 5.35
C VAL A 74 8.98 -10.38 6.49
N PRO A 75 7.82 -9.98 7.07
CA PRO A 75 7.78 -8.95 8.09
C PRO A 75 8.77 -9.24 9.22
N LYS A 76 9.60 -8.24 9.57
CA LYS A 76 10.62 -8.35 10.63
C LYS A 76 10.03 -8.68 12.01
N ARG A 77 8.74 -8.42 12.22
CA ARG A 77 7.98 -8.77 13.43
C ARG A 77 6.93 -9.82 13.10
N ILE A 78 7.15 -11.02 13.63
CA ILE A 78 6.10 -12.03 13.78
C ILE A 78 5.38 -11.67 15.11
N PRO A 79 4.05 -11.48 15.12
CA PRO A 79 3.32 -11.32 16.39
C PRO A 79 3.57 -12.56 17.24
N ASP A 80 3.87 -12.37 18.53
CA ASP A 80 4.18 -13.47 19.44
C ASP A 80 3.01 -14.47 19.44
N PRO A 81 3.23 -15.74 19.04
CA PRO A 81 2.17 -16.75 19.05
C PRO A 81 1.58 -17.01 20.44
N ASN A 82 2.25 -16.57 21.52
CA ASN A 82 1.75 -16.64 22.90
C ASN A 82 1.04 -15.37 23.39
N ALA A 83 0.86 -14.35 22.54
CA ALA A 83 0.15 -13.13 22.92
C ALA A 83 -1.37 -13.39 23.02
N ASN A 84 -1.81 -13.87 24.18
CA ASN A 84 -3.22 -13.86 24.54
C ASN A 84 -3.65 -12.42 24.83
N LYS A 85 -4.76 -12.00 24.20
CA LYS A 85 -5.44 -10.75 24.56
C LYS A 85 -5.71 -10.79 26.07
N PRO A 86 -5.23 -9.81 26.87
CA PRO A 86 -5.57 -9.79 28.28
C PRO A 86 -7.09 -9.81 28.43
N PRO A 87 -7.63 -10.54 29.41
CA PRO A 87 -9.07 -10.55 29.65
C PRO A 87 -9.54 -9.10 29.79
N PRO A 88 -10.70 -8.73 29.20
CA PRO A 88 -11.23 -7.39 29.37
C PRO A 88 -11.31 -7.13 30.87
N GLN A 89 -10.54 -6.16 31.36
CA GLN A 89 -10.71 -5.67 32.71
C GLN A 89 -12.16 -5.16 32.74
N SER A 90 -13.02 -5.92 33.42
CA SER A 90 -14.35 -5.48 33.75
C SER A 90 -14.16 -4.21 34.57
N ILE A 91 -14.29 -3.06 33.90
CA ILE A 91 -14.67 -1.83 34.56
C ILE A 91 -16.04 -2.17 35.13
N PHE A 92 -16.05 -2.66 36.37
CA PHE A 92 -17.22 -2.63 37.22
C PHE A 92 -17.55 -1.15 37.32
N CYS A 93 -18.39 -0.68 36.40
CA CYS A 93 -19.18 0.51 36.61
C CYS A 93 -20.17 0.13 37.70
N SER A 94 -19.71 0.18 38.95
CA SER A 94 -20.58 0.17 40.11
C SER A 94 -21.37 1.48 40.03
N CYS A 95 -22.49 1.45 39.28
CA CYS A 95 -23.60 2.34 39.56
C CYS A 95 -23.99 2.09 41.01
N LEU A 96 -23.50 2.96 41.88
CA LEU A 96 -23.95 3.15 43.24
C LEU A 96 -25.46 3.26 43.20
N THR A 97 -26.14 2.28 43.80
CA THR A 97 -27.47 2.50 44.35
C THR A 97 -27.31 3.50 45.48
N GLU A 98 -27.65 4.75 45.23
CA GLU A 98 -28.01 5.71 46.28
C GLU A 98 -29.51 5.97 46.16
N ASN A 99 -30.23 5.46 47.18
CA ASN A 99 -31.57 5.81 47.67
C ASN A 99 -32.75 5.89 46.70
#